data_AF-A0A2E5X0K2-F1
#
_entry.id   AF-A0A2E5X0K2-F1
#
_cell.length_a   1.000
_cell.length_b   1.000
_cell.length_c   1.000
_cell.angle_alpha   90.00
_cell.angle_beta   90.00
_cell.angle_gamma   90.00
#
_symmetry.space_group_name_H-M   'P 1'
#
loop_
_entity.id
_entity.type
_entity.pdbx_description
1 polymer ?
#
loop_
_entity_poly.entity_id
_entity_poly.type
_entity_poly.pdbx_seq_one_letter_code
_entity_poly.pdbx_strand_id
1 'polypeptide(L)'
;MGRLASLIFTATFCSTLLAQVAIVTDLDDTLKRTNVQEPEKALYNALFTQKIFSNMEVLLDEMSYYVDGVYILSASPRLFNYNIEKLLEEHEIEHKEYFTREGLEDKAEYKYQKIVSVLESGYEKVILMGDDIELDPVIYERVRQDYPDKVLAIYIHRVANHALPDSSIPYYTAFDLAYRELVAGRMGLDQVGLLGQSLLDEEDFENAFPSFTHCPKNGFEQLNLPFFEDVKEVTELVDQRIINYCR
;
A
#
# COMPACT_ATOMS: atom_id res chain seq x y z
N MET A 1 -43.16 53.16 -18.52
CA MET A 1 -41.76 52.82 -18.88
C MET A 1 -40.91 53.15 -17.66
N GLY A 2 -40.18 52.28 -16.98
CA GLY A 2 -39.99 50.84 -16.95
C GLY A 2 -39.20 50.58 -15.66
N ARG A 3 -39.59 49.59 -14.84
CA ARG A 3 -38.87 49.26 -13.60
C ARG A 3 -37.74 48.30 -13.96
N LEU A 4 -36.47 48.72 -13.77
CA LEU A 4 -35.33 47.80 -13.80
C LEU A 4 -35.30 47.02 -12.48
N ALA A 5 -35.58 45.73 -12.55
CA ALA A 5 -35.27 44.78 -11.49
C ALA A 5 -33.82 44.30 -11.71
N SER A 6 -32.94 44.62 -10.76
CA SER A 6 -31.58 44.08 -10.72
C SER A 6 -31.64 42.69 -10.11
N LEU A 7 -31.38 41.64 -10.90
CA LEU A 7 -31.12 40.31 -10.39
C LEU A 7 -29.70 40.29 -9.81
N ILE A 8 -29.57 39.97 -8.52
CA ILE A 8 -28.29 39.65 -7.89
C ILE A 8 -28.11 38.13 -8.00
N PHE A 9 -27.13 37.69 -8.76
CA PHE A 9 -26.76 36.28 -8.89
C PHE A 9 -25.71 35.98 -7.81
N THR A 10 -26.13 35.42 -6.67
CA THR A 10 -25.19 34.88 -5.68
C THR A 10 -24.63 33.56 -6.18
N ALA A 11 -23.40 33.58 -6.69
CA ALA A 11 -22.63 32.37 -6.96
C ALA A 11 -22.19 31.75 -5.62
N THR A 12 -22.88 30.71 -5.18
CA THR A 12 -22.46 29.90 -4.05
C THR A 12 -21.26 29.06 -4.48
N PHE A 13 -20.05 29.50 -4.11
CA PHE A 13 -18.83 28.70 -4.24
C PHE A 13 -18.97 27.51 -3.28
N CYS A 14 -19.40 26.37 -3.81
CA CYS A 14 -19.38 25.10 -3.09
C CYS A 14 -17.96 24.56 -3.22
N SER A 15 -17.07 24.97 -2.30
CA SER A 15 -15.75 24.36 -2.17
C SER A 15 -15.96 22.92 -1.74
N THR A 16 -15.84 21.97 -2.66
CA THR A 16 -15.69 20.57 -2.29
C THR A 16 -14.33 20.46 -1.62
N LEU A 17 -14.31 20.48 -0.29
CA LEU A 17 -13.12 20.04 0.45
C LEU A 17 -12.92 18.57 0.06
N LEU A 18 -11.86 18.31 -0.70
CA LEU A 18 -11.42 16.94 -0.95
C LEU A 18 -10.93 16.39 0.39
N ALA A 19 -11.42 15.20 0.74
CA ALA A 19 -11.06 14.56 1.98
C ALA A 19 -9.55 14.30 1.99
N GLN A 20 -8.86 14.71 3.05
CA GLN A 20 -7.42 14.46 3.17
C GLN A 20 -7.18 12.96 3.40
N VAL A 21 -6.38 12.33 2.53
CA VAL A 21 -6.08 10.89 2.55
C VAL A 21 -4.62 10.64 2.92
N ALA A 22 -4.36 9.77 3.88
CA ALA A 22 -3.02 9.26 4.16
C ALA A 22 -2.87 7.79 3.73
N ILE A 23 -1.63 7.39 3.42
CA ILE A 23 -1.21 5.99 3.41
C ILE A 23 -0.41 5.74 4.68
N VAL A 24 -0.73 4.66 5.40
CA VAL A 24 0.15 4.10 6.42
C VAL A 24 0.52 2.69 5.96
N THR A 25 1.79 2.52 5.63
CA THR A 25 2.32 1.24 5.15
C THR A 25 3.30 0.67 6.14
N ASP A 26 3.18 -0.62 6.44
CA ASP A 26 4.27 -1.35 7.06
C ASP A 26 5.49 -1.38 6.14
N LEU A 27 6.67 -1.57 6.72
CA LEU A 27 7.93 -1.67 6.00
C LEU A 27 8.29 -3.12 5.67
N ASP A 28 8.35 -3.98 6.67
CA ASP A 28 9.02 -5.28 6.59
C ASP A 28 8.07 -6.32 5.96
N ASP A 29 8.51 -7.03 4.92
CA ASP A 29 7.70 -7.93 4.09
C ASP A 29 6.45 -7.28 3.41
N THR A 30 6.29 -5.96 3.53
CA THR A 30 5.32 -5.14 2.78
C THR A 30 6.00 -4.35 1.66
N LEU A 31 6.93 -3.44 1.99
CA LEU A 31 7.77 -2.74 1.00
C LEU A 31 9.11 -3.45 0.85
N LYS A 32 9.73 -3.81 1.98
CA LYS A 32 11.06 -4.37 2.09
C LYS A 32 11.01 -5.89 2.11
N ARG A 33 11.92 -6.55 1.39
CA ARG A 33 12.04 -8.01 1.37
C ARG A 33 12.91 -8.51 2.52
N THR A 34 12.32 -9.09 3.57
CA THR A 34 13.04 -9.46 4.79
C THR A 34 13.09 -10.97 5.03
N ASN A 35 12.26 -11.78 4.33
CA ASN A 35 12.27 -13.24 4.41
C ASN A 35 12.04 -13.74 5.84
N VAL A 36 10.89 -13.39 6.43
CA VAL A 36 10.60 -13.62 7.85
C VAL A 36 10.35 -15.08 8.23
N GLN A 37 10.33 -16.02 7.27
CA GLN A 37 10.08 -17.45 7.56
C GLN A 37 11.13 -18.11 8.47
N GLU A 38 12.31 -17.51 8.65
CA GLU A 38 13.32 -17.93 9.62
C GLU A 38 13.52 -16.85 10.71
N PRO A 39 12.89 -16.93 11.90
CA PRO A 39 12.78 -15.83 12.87
C PRO A 39 14.12 -15.19 13.28
N GLU A 40 15.19 -15.98 13.38
CA GLU A 40 16.52 -15.48 13.73
C GLU A 40 17.18 -14.70 12.58
N LYS A 41 16.95 -15.12 11.33
CA LYS A 41 17.42 -14.39 10.13
C LYS A 41 16.48 -13.25 9.76
N ALA A 42 15.20 -13.36 10.09
CA ALA A 42 14.16 -12.36 9.85
C ALA A 42 14.54 -11.03 10.50
N LEU A 43 14.94 -11.05 11.77
CA LEU A 43 15.37 -9.83 12.45
C LEU A 43 16.65 -9.28 11.81
N TYR A 44 17.65 -10.12 11.51
CA TYR A 44 18.87 -9.62 10.85
C TYR A 44 18.58 -9.02 9.46
N ASN A 45 17.82 -9.71 8.63
CA ASN A 45 17.46 -9.25 7.30
C ASN A 45 16.59 -7.98 7.37
N ALA A 46 15.56 -7.95 8.21
CA ALA A 46 14.75 -6.76 8.48
C ALA A 46 15.60 -5.55 8.87
N LEU A 47 16.76 -5.77 9.49
CA LEU A 47 17.64 -4.69 9.90
C LEU A 47 18.68 -4.30 8.84
N PHE A 48 19.13 -5.23 7.97
CA PHE A 48 20.29 -4.99 7.10
C PHE A 48 20.05 -5.13 5.59
N THR A 49 18.99 -5.80 5.13
CA THR A 49 18.68 -5.84 3.70
C THR A 49 18.25 -4.45 3.21
N GLN A 50 18.58 -4.12 1.97
CA GLN A 50 18.20 -2.89 1.28
C GLN A 50 17.38 -3.20 0.01
N LYS A 51 16.72 -4.35 0.02
CA LYS A 51 15.91 -4.84 -1.10
C LYS A 51 14.44 -4.55 -0.84
N ILE A 52 13.75 -4.01 -1.82
CA ILE A 52 12.29 -3.85 -1.82
C ILE A 52 11.62 -4.81 -2.80
N PHE A 53 10.33 -5.07 -2.63
CA PHE A 53 9.51 -5.74 -3.63
C PHE A 53 9.43 -4.89 -4.88
N SER A 54 9.39 -5.56 -6.04
CA SER A 54 9.40 -4.89 -7.34
C SER A 54 8.27 -3.86 -7.46
N ASN A 55 8.63 -2.66 -7.90
CA ASN A 55 7.73 -1.55 -8.25
C ASN A 55 6.90 -0.95 -7.10
N MET A 56 7.24 -1.21 -5.84
CA MET A 56 6.53 -0.59 -4.71
C MET A 56 6.81 0.91 -4.59
N GLU A 57 8.02 1.34 -4.94
CA GLU A 57 8.43 2.73 -5.07
C GLU A 57 7.61 3.46 -6.15
N VAL A 58 7.44 2.83 -7.31
CA VAL A 58 6.62 3.38 -8.41
C VAL A 58 5.15 3.43 -7.99
N LEU A 59 4.65 2.41 -7.28
CA LEU A 59 3.30 2.43 -6.76
C LEU A 59 3.07 3.61 -5.82
N LEU A 60 3.95 3.83 -4.85
CA LEU A 60 3.79 4.93 -3.89
C LEU A 60 3.88 6.30 -4.58
N ASP A 61 4.74 6.46 -5.58
CA ASP A 61 4.81 7.67 -6.41
C ASP A 61 3.49 7.91 -7.16
N GLU A 62 2.94 6.88 -7.81
CA GLU A 62 1.65 7.00 -8.51
C GLU A 62 0.47 7.25 -7.55
N MET A 63 0.52 6.71 -6.32
CA MET A 63 -0.49 6.99 -5.30
C MET A 63 -0.39 8.44 -4.77
N SER A 64 0.80 9.04 -4.78
CA SER A 64 1.04 10.41 -4.28
C SER A 64 0.21 11.49 -4.98
N TYR A 65 -0.25 11.23 -6.21
CA TYR A 65 -1.11 12.15 -6.96
C TYR A 65 -2.49 12.35 -6.34
N TYR A 66 -2.96 11.43 -5.50
CA TYR A 66 -4.29 11.48 -4.88
C TYR A 66 -4.28 11.22 -3.37
N VAL A 67 -3.11 11.02 -2.76
CA VAL A 67 -2.96 11.02 -1.31
C VAL A 67 -2.18 12.24 -0.84
N ASP A 68 -2.51 12.72 0.34
CA ASP A 68 -1.89 13.90 0.93
C ASP A 68 -0.62 13.56 1.72
N GLY A 69 -0.35 12.28 2.01
CA GLY A 69 0.88 11.88 2.69
C GLY A 69 1.06 10.36 2.85
N VAL A 70 2.32 9.93 2.80
CA VAL A 70 2.74 8.54 3.03
C VAL A 70 3.50 8.45 4.36
N TYR A 71 3.11 7.49 5.18
CA TYR A 71 3.74 7.20 6.47
C TYR A 71 4.24 5.76 6.48
N ILE A 72 5.52 5.58 6.81
CA ILE A 72 6.14 4.25 6.90
C ILE A 72 6.15 3.80 8.35
N LEU A 73 5.71 2.58 8.63
CA LEU A 73 5.64 2.03 9.97
C LEU A 73 6.53 0.79 10.07
N SER A 74 7.50 0.78 10.97
CA SER A 74 8.28 -0.42 11.27
C SER A 74 8.28 -0.71 12.77
N ALA A 75 8.08 -1.97 13.12
CA ALA A 75 8.22 -2.44 14.51
C ALA A 75 9.69 -2.62 14.95
N SER A 76 10.64 -2.34 14.05
CA SER A 76 12.08 -2.43 14.30
C SER A 76 12.57 -1.42 15.35
N PRO A 77 13.61 -1.76 16.15
CA PRO A 77 14.18 -0.84 17.13
C PRO A 77 14.79 0.42 16.48
N ARG A 78 14.69 1.57 17.16
CA ARG A 78 15.26 2.86 16.70
C ARG A 78 16.75 2.84 16.37
N LEU A 79 17.51 1.90 16.95
CA LEU A 79 18.93 1.71 16.67
C LEU A 79 19.22 1.51 15.17
N PHE A 80 18.22 1.08 14.39
CA PHE A 80 18.34 0.77 12.98
C PHE A 80 17.70 1.80 12.06
N ASN A 81 17.37 3.00 12.57
CA ASN A 81 16.82 4.09 11.76
C ASN A 81 17.69 4.38 10.52
N TYR A 82 19.01 4.39 10.68
CA TYR A 82 19.94 4.62 9.57
C TYR A 82 19.76 3.62 8.42
N ASN A 83 19.46 2.34 8.72
CA ASN A 83 19.24 1.32 7.69
C ASN A 83 17.90 1.48 6.97
N ILE A 84 16.91 2.04 7.66
CA ILE A 84 15.60 2.35 7.07
C ILE A 84 15.73 3.60 6.21
N GLU A 85 16.32 4.68 6.74
CA GLU A 85 16.60 5.91 5.99
C GLU A 85 17.38 5.61 4.71
N LYS A 86 18.47 4.84 4.83
CA LYS A 86 19.26 4.43 3.68
C LYS A 86 18.43 3.68 2.62
N LEU A 87 17.54 2.78 3.04
CA LEU A 87 16.67 2.06 2.12
C LEU A 87 15.69 3.01 1.41
N LEU A 88 15.05 3.90 2.17
CA LEU A 88 14.10 4.86 1.62
C LEU A 88 14.79 5.84 0.66
N GLU A 89 16.02 6.26 0.95
CA GLU A 89 16.84 7.10 0.07
C GLU A 89 17.31 6.34 -1.19
N GLU A 90 17.79 5.10 -1.05
CA GLU A 90 18.29 4.29 -2.18
C GLU A 90 17.19 3.99 -3.22
N HIS A 91 15.93 3.90 -2.78
CA HIS A 91 14.77 3.63 -3.64
C HIS A 91 13.87 4.86 -3.87
N GLU A 92 14.34 6.05 -3.50
CA GLU A 92 13.64 7.32 -3.71
C GLU A 92 12.18 7.32 -3.20
N ILE A 93 11.90 6.61 -2.10
CA ILE A 93 10.54 6.48 -1.54
C ILE A 93 10.17 7.78 -0.81
N GLU A 94 9.32 8.60 -1.44
CA GLU A 94 8.78 9.81 -0.81
C GLU A 94 7.86 9.45 0.36
N HIS A 95 8.10 10.09 1.50
CA HIS A 95 7.34 9.88 2.71
C HIS A 95 7.34 11.15 3.58
N LYS A 96 6.29 11.32 4.38
CA LYS A 96 6.21 12.41 5.36
C LYS A 96 6.98 12.11 6.63
N GLU A 97 6.84 10.88 7.11
CA GLU A 97 7.47 10.42 8.34
C GLU A 97 7.58 8.89 8.30
N TYR A 98 8.61 8.36 8.96
CA TYR A 98 8.71 6.94 9.26
C TYR A 98 8.76 6.73 10.77
N PHE A 99 8.15 5.66 11.25
CA PHE A 99 8.05 5.34 12.67
C PHE A 99 8.83 4.07 13.01
N THR A 100 9.64 4.15 14.07
CA THR A 100 10.33 3.00 14.68
C THR A 100 10.09 2.91 16.20
N ARG A 101 10.25 1.71 16.75
CA ARG A 101 9.90 1.36 18.14
C ARG A 101 11.09 1.54 19.07
N GLU A 102 10.85 1.90 20.33
CA GLU A 102 11.93 2.05 21.34
C GLU A 102 12.43 0.68 21.88
N GLY A 103 11.72 -0.41 21.57
CA GLY A 103 12.22 -1.78 21.67
C GLY A 103 11.52 -2.69 22.69
N LEU A 104 11.04 -2.15 23.81
CA LEU A 104 10.31 -2.92 24.84
C LEU A 104 8.78 -2.81 24.74
N GLU A 105 8.29 -1.90 23.91
CA GLU A 105 6.85 -1.65 23.72
C GLU A 105 6.18 -2.86 23.07
N ASP A 106 4.92 -3.15 23.38
CA ASP A 106 4.19 -4.19 22.65
C ASP A 106 4.08 -3.81 21.16
N LYS A 107 4.44 -4.72 20.24
CA LYS A 107 4.47 -4.43 18.80
C LYS A 107 3.08 -4.03 18.28
N ALA A 108 2.04 -4.74 18.71
CA ALA A 108 0.69 -4.53 18.20
C ALA A 108 0.11 -3.21 18.70
N GLU A 109 0.28 -2.92 19.99
CA GLU A 109 -0.15 -1.66 20.56
C GLU A 109 0.64 -0.47 20.00
N TYR A 110 1.96 -0.63 19.79
CA TYR A 110 2.78 0.37 19.12
C TYR A 110 2.25 0.72 17.72
N LYS A 111 2.04 -0.30 16.87
CA LYS A 111 1.53 -0.11 15.51
C LYS A 111 0.15 0.56 15.53
N TYR A 112 -0.77 0.07 16.37
CA TYR A 112 -2.09 0.65 16.56
C TYR A 112 -2.01 2.14 16.92
N GLN A 113 -1.21 2.49 17.93
CA GLN A 113 -1.05 3.88 18.39
C GLN A 113 -0.48 4.79 17.30
N LYS A 114 0.45 4.30 16.49
CA LYS A 114 1.01 5.09 15.37
C LYS A 114 0.00 5.34 14.27
N ILE A 115 -0.78 4.35 13.88
CA ILE A 115 -1.87 4.53 12.90
C ILE A 115 -2.89 5.53 13.43
N VAL A 116 -3.30 5.41 14.70
CA VAL A 116 -4.23 6.37 15.33
C VAL A 116 -3.63 7.78 15.36
N SER A 117 -2.35 7.92 15.67
CA SER A 117 -1.70 9.25 15.67
C SER A 117 -1.73 9.91 14.29
N VAL A 118 -1.62 9.14 13.21
CA VAL A 118 -1.80 9.67 11.84
C VAL A 118 -3.25 10.09 11.62
N LEU A 119 -4.23 9.28 12.02
CA LEU A 119 -5.66 9.62 11.93
C LEU A 119 -6.05 10.86 12.74
N GLU A 120 -5.36 11.12 13.85
CA GLU A 120 -5.57 12.28 14.72
C GLU A 120 -4.83 13.54 14.22
N SER A 121 -3.84 13.39 13.34
CA SER A 121 -3.06 14.50 12.78
C SER A 121 -3.80 15.36 11.75
N GLY A 122 -5.03 14.98 11.37
CA GLY A 122 -5.92 15.79 10.52
C GLY A 122 -6.39 15.10 9.24
N TYR A 123 -5.92 13.88 8.94
CA TYR A 123 -6.44 13.11 7.82
C TYR A 123 -7.87 12.63 8.10
N GLU A 124 -8.71 12.76 7.07
CA GLU A 124 -10.09 12.30 7.11
C GLU A 124 -10.17 10.80 6.81
N LYS A 125 -9.23 10.32 5.99
CA LYS A 125 -9.20 8.98 5.45
C LYS A 125 -7.79 8.38 5.49
N VAL A 126 -7.71 7.05 5.61
CA VAL A 126 -6.45 6.30 5.55
C VAL A 126 -6.58 5.06 4.67
N ILE A 127 -5.51 4.75 3.95
CA ILE A 127 -5.25 3.46 3.31
C ILE A 127 -4.18 2.76 4.15
N LEU A 128 -4.46 1.53 4.60
CA LEU A 128 -3.51 0.73 5.38
C LEU A 128 -2.90 -0.33 4.48
N MET A 129 -1.59 -0.47 4.49
CA MET A 129 -0.84 -1.47 3.70
C MET A 129 0.06 -2.26 4.63
N GLY A 130 -0.03 -3.59 4.60
CA GLY A 130 0.78 -4.47 5.45
C GLY A 130 0.96 -5.85 4.84
N ASP A 131 1.49 -6.79 5.60
CA ASP A 131 1.70 -8.19 5.19
C ASP A 131 0.87 -9.17 6.02
N ASP A 132 0.83 -10.44 5.61
CA ASP A 132 0.10 -11.50 6.32
C ASP A 132 0.95 -12.34 7.27
N ILE A 133 2.23 -12.02 7.48
CA ILE A 133 3.14 -12.72 8.38
C ILE A 133 3.05 -12.15 9.80
N GLU A 134 3.09 -10.83 9.93
CA GLU A 134 3.00 -10.12 11.21
C GLU A 134 1.53 -9.87 11.62
N LEU A 135 1.33 -9.02 12.63
CA LEU A 135 0.00 -8.78 13.21
C LEU A 135 -0.83 -7.73 12.45
N ASP A 136 -0.40 -7.30 11.26
CA ASP A 136 -1.03 -6.22 10.50
C ASP A 136 -2.51 -6.45 10.21
N PRO A 137 -2.96 -7.63 9.73
CA PRO A 137 -4.38 -7.83 9.45
C PRO A 137 -5.25 -7.66 10.70
N VAL A 138 -4.76 -8.12 11.86
CA VAL A 138 -5.48 -8.02 13.15
C VAL A 138 -5.49 -6.58 13.65
N ILE A 139 -4.38 -5.86 13.54
CA ILE A 139 -4.26 -4.47 13.97
C ILE A 139 -5.12 -3.56 13.09
N TYR A 140 -5.08 -3.75 11.77
CA TYR A 140 -5.82 -2.94 10.82
C TYR A 140 -7.33 -3.18 10.92
N GLU A 141 -7.75 -4.42 11.20
CA GLU A 141 -9.14 -4.72 11.53
C GLU A 141 -9.60 -3.99 12.81
N ARG A 142 -8.77 -3.98 13.86
CA ARG A 142 -9.05 -3.19 15.07
C ARG A 142 -9.18 -1.70 14.75
N VAL A 143 -8.26 -1.13 13.96
CA VAL A 143 -8.34 0.28 13.54
C VAL A 143 -9.64 0.55 12.76
N ARG A 144 -10.05 -0.36 11.86
CA ARG A 144 -11.33 -0.25 11.14
C ARG A 144 -12.52 -0.32 12.10
N GLN A 145 -12.50 -1.16 13.12
CA GLN A 145 -13.58 -1.25 14.10
C GLN A 145 -13.70 0.02 14.94
N ASP A 146 -12.57 0.59 15.35
CA ASP A 146 -12.51 1.79 16.17
C ASP A 146 -12.75 3.08 15.35
N TYR A 147 -12.38 3.09 14.06
CA TYR A 147 -12.50 4.22 13.13
C TYR A 147 -13.09 3.83 11.76
N PRO A 148 -14.32 3.28 11.71
CA PRO A 148 -14.89 2.68 10.49
C PRO A 148 -15.02 3.66 9.33
N ASP A 149 -15.34 4.92 9.65
CA ASP A 149 -15.49 5.98 8.65
C ASP A 149 -14.17 6.56 8.18
N LYS A 150 -13.03 6.23 8.81
CA LYS A 150 -11.72 6.76 8.40
C LYS A 150 -10.92 5.78 7.54
N VAL A 151 -11.16 4.48 7.61
CA VAL A 151 -10.38 3.50 6.82
C VAL A 151 -11.02 3.29 5.44
N LEU A 152 -10.32 3.70 4.38
CA LEU A 152 -10.75 3.49 2.99
C LEU A 152 -10.53 2.05 2.55
N ALA A 153 -9.32 1.55 2.77
CA ALA A 153 -8.90 0.23 2.32
C ALA A 153 -7.83 -0.34 3.28
N ILE A 154 -7.79 -1.66 3.34
CA ILE A 154 -6.78 -2.44 4.05
C ILE A 154 -6.20 -3.39 3.03
N TYR A 155 -5.00 -3.11 2.52
CA TYR A 155 -4.29 -3.96 1.58
C TYR A 155 -3.29 -4.84 2.34
N ILE A 156 -3.38 -6.15 2.14
CA ILE A 156 -2.48 -7.12 2.78
C ILE A 156 -1.71 -7.91 1.73
N HIS A 157 -0.38 -7.82 1.79
CA HIS A 157 0.53 -8.55 0.93
C HIS A 157 0.50 -10.04 1.30
N ARG A 158 0.30 -10.89 0.29
CA ARG A 158 0.24 -12.35 0.43
C ARG A 158 1.64 -12.94 0.43
N VAL A 159 2.31 -12.92 1.58
CA VAL A 159 3.65 -13.51 1.72
C VAL A 159 3.57 -14.96 2.20
N ALA A 160 2.87 -15.22 3.30
CA ALA A 160 2.72 -16.57 3.87
C ALA A 160 1.38 -17.25 3.53
N ASN A 161 0.47 -16.52 2.87
CA ASN A 161 -0.88 -16.98 2.52
C ASN A 161 -1.75 -17.31 3.75
N HIS A 162 -1.59 -16.57 4.84
CA HIS A 162 -2.37 -16.76 6.06
C HIS A 162 -3.84 -16.36 5.89
N ALA A 163 -4.72 -16.76 6.81
CA ALA A 163 -6.11 -16.32 6.78
C ALA A 163 -6.21 -14.81 7.09
N LEU A 164 -7.05 -14.09 6.36
CA LEU A 164 -7.26 -12.65 6.55
C LEU A 164 -8.67 -12.36 7.08
N PRO A 165 -8.84 -11.26 7.83
CA PRO A 165 -10.16 -10.69 8.10
C PRO A 165 -10.89 -10.31 6.80
N ASP A 166 -12.22 -10.35 6.82
CA ASP A 166 -13.07 -10.04 5.65
C ASP A 166 -12.88 -8.60 5.13
N SER A 167 -12.41 -7.68 5.98
CA SER A 167 -12.13 -6.29 5.62
C SER A 167 -10.83 -6.11 4.82
N SER A 168 -9.97 -7.14 4.79
CA SER A 168 -8.67 -7.11 4.15
C SER A 168 -8.78 -7.46 2.66
N ILE A 169 -8.06 -6.69 1.86
CA ILE A 169 -7.97 -6.85 0.42
C ILE A 169 -6.59 -7.44 0.11
N PRO A 170 -6.50 -8.72 -0.28
CA PRO A 170 -5.21 -9.36 -0.53
C PRO A 170 -4.55 -8.78 -1.79
N TYR A 171 -3.22 -8.64 -1.81
CA TYR A 171 -2.48 -8.34 -3.03
C TYR A 171 -1.16 -9.12 -3.11
N TYR A 172 -0.59 -9.20 -4.30
CA TYR A 172 0.62 -9.98 -4.59
C TYR A 172 1.77 -9.13 -5.13
N THR A 173 1.45 -8.04 -5.84
CA THR A 173 2.41 -7.17 -6.50
C THR A 173 1.91 -5.72 -6.44
N ALA A 174 2.80 -4.78 -6.77
CA ALA A 174 2.41 -3.38 -6.97
C ALA A 174 1.28 -3.23 -8.01
N PHE A 175 1.27 -4.06 -9.06
CA PHE A 175 0.31 -3.94 -10.15
C PHE A 175 -1.13 -4.30 -9.75
N ASP A 176 -1.38 -5.39 -9.02
CA ASP A 176 -2.75 -5.69 -8.60
C ASP A 176 -3.26 -4.75 -7.51
N LEU A 177 -2.37 -4.22 -6.67
CA LEU A 177 -2.74 -3.13 -5.77
C LEU A 177 -3.19 -1.91 -6.58
N ALA A 178 -2.43 -1.51 -7.60
CA ALA A 178 -2.78 -0.43 -8.51
C ALA A 178 -4.12 -0.67 -9.24
N TYR A 179 -4.32 -1.89 -9.76
CA TYR A 179 -5.59 -2.26 -10.40
C TYR A 179 -6.78 -2.14 -9.42
N ARG A 180 -6.58 -2.46 -8.14
CA ARG A 180 -7.61 -2.28 -7.10
C ARG A 180 -7.88 -0.81 -6.79
N GLU A 181 -6.86 0.04 -6.84
CA GLU A 181 -7.02 1.50 -6.72
C GLU A 181 -7.79 2.08 -7.92
N LEU A 182 -7.58 1.54 -9.13
CA LEU A 182 -8.38 1.87 -10.32
C LEU A 182 -9.84 1.45 -10.14
N VAL A 183 -10.10 0.22 -9.68
CA VAL A 183 -11.46 -0.26 -9.38
C VAL A 183 -12.14 0.63 -8.33
N ALA A 184 -11.37 1.13 -7.36
CA ALA A 184 -11.86 2.04 -6.35
C ALA A 184 -12.02 3.49 -6.84
N GLY A 185 -11.66 3.78 -8.10
CA GLY A 185 -11.78 5.10 -8.71
C GLY A 185 -10.77 6.13 -8.20
N ARG A 186 -9.66 5.69 -7.60
CA ARG A 186 -8.60 6.57 -7.08
C ARG A 186 -7.44 6.71 -8.04
N MET A 187 -7.02 5.59 -8.66
CA MET A 187 -5.93 5.56 -9.62
C MET A 187 -6.45 5.59 -11.07
N GLY A 188 -5.74 6.28 -11.96
CA GLY A 188 -6.05 6.37 -13.38
C GLY A 188 -5.58 5.15 -14.19
N LEU A 189 -6.17 4.97 -15.37
CA LEU A 189 -5.81 3.88 -16.30
C LEU A 189 -4.34 3.93 -16.74
N ASP A 190 -3.83 5.13 -17.02
CA ASP A 190 -2.43 5.32 -17.45
C ASP A 190 -1.44 4.89 -16.36
N GLN A 191 -1.75 5.17 -15.09
CA GLN A 191 -0.91 4.80 -13.94
C GLN A 191 -0.87 3.27 -13.75
N VAL A 192 -2.01 2.61 -13.90
CA VAL A 192 -2.09 1.14 -13.88
C VAL A 192 -1.34 0.54 -15.06
N GLY A 193 -1.47 1.12 -16.26
CA GLY A 193 -0.73 0.71 -17.44
C GLY A 193 0.78 0.80 -17.25
N LEU A 194 1.25 1.90 -16.64
CA LEU A 194 2.65 2.12 -16.29
C LEU A 194 3.18 1.04 -15.34
N LEU A 195 2.47 0.75 -14.25
CA LEU A 195 2.88 -0.30 -13.32
C LEU A 195 2.85 -1.69 -13.94
N GLY A 196 1.87 -1.96 -14.81
CA GLY A 196 1.81 -3.22 -15.53
C GLY A 196 3.00 -3.41 -16.46
N GLN A 197 3.35 -2.37 -17.22
CA GLN A 197 4.53 -2.39 -18.07
C GLN A 197 5.81 -2.52 -17.25
N SER A 198 5.94 -1.80 -16.14
CA SER A 198 7.12 -1.85 -15.27
C SER A 198 7.34 -3.26 -14.70
N LEU A 199 6.28 -3.94 -14.28
CA LEU A 199 6.35 -5.33 -13.81
C LEU A 199 6.66 -6.32 -14.94
N LEU A 200 6.21 -6.04 -16.17
CA LEU A 200 6.59 -6.81 -17.36
C LEU A 200 8.04 -6.57 -17.78
N ASP A 201 8.64 -5.45 -17.42
CA ASP A 201 10.03 -5.11 -17.73
C ASP A 201 11.02 -5.56 -16.63
N GLU A 202 10.53 -5.97 -15.45
CA GLU A 202 11.36 -6.53 -14.37
C GLU A 202 12.20 -7.71 -14.89
N GLU A 203 13.52 -7.63 -14.83
CA GLU A 203 14.40 -8.68 -15.34
C GLU A 203 14.45 -9.88 -14.40
N ASP A 204 14.48 -9.63 -13.09
CA ASP A 204 14.56 -10.65 -12.06
C ASP A 204 13.23 -10.74 -11.31
N PHE A 205 12.36 -11.63 -11.77
CA PHE A 205 11.02 -11.76 -11.20
C PHE A 205 11.02 -12.32 -9.75
N GLU A 206 12.16 -12.77 -9.22
CA GLU A 206 12.39 -13.02 -7.79
C GLU A 206 12.30 -11.70 -6.97
N ASN A 207 12.33 -10.53 -7.62
CA ASN A 207 12.04 -9.25 -6.99
C ASN A 207 10.54 -9.04 -6.70
N ALA A 208 9.67 -9.57 -7.57
CA ALA A 208 8.22 -9.53 -7.36
C ALA A 208 7.75 -10.72 -6.50
N PHE A 209 8.25 -11.93 -6.81
CA PHE A 209 7.92 -13.16 -6.09
C PHE A 209 9.19 -13.86 -5.60
N PRO A 210 9.80 -13.37 -4.52
CA PRO A 210 10.86 -14.12 -3.85
C PRO A 210 10.39 -15.53 -3.48
N SER A 211 11.31 -16.50 -3.48
CA SER A 211 11.08 -17.90 -3.15
C SER A 211 10.42 -18.19 -1.80
N PHE A 212 10.44 -17.23 -0.86
CA PHE A 212 9.75 -17.30 0.43
C PHE A 212 8.34 -16.71 0.42
N THR A 213 7.87 -16.18 -0.71
CA THR A 213 6.53 -15.60 -0.84
C THR A 213 5.55 -16.60 -1.43
N HIS A 214 4.27 -16.36 -1.20
CA HIS A 214 3.22 -17.15 -1.79
C HIS A 214 3.05 -16.80 -3.27
N CYS A 215 3.42 -17.75 -4.12
CA CYS A 215 3.26 -17.62 -5.57
C CYS A 215 1.86 -18.10 -6.01
N PRO A 216 1.00 -17.23 -6.56
CA PRO A 216 -0.33 -17.62 -7.02
C PRO A 216 -0.24 -18.35 -8.37
N LYS A 217 -0.43 -19.68 -8.35
CA LYS A 217 -0.32 -20.56 -9.54
C LYS A 217 -1.33 -20.29 -10.65
N ASN A 218 -2.34 -19.52 -10.29
CA ASN A 218 -3.51 -19.24 -11.05
C ASN A 218 -3.56 -17.74 -11.44
N GLY A 219 -2.46 -17.00 -11.24
CA GLY A 219 -2.39 -15.58 -11.57
C GLY A 219 -3.14 -14.72 -10.55
N PHE A 220 -3.74 -13.61 -10.99
CA PHE A 220 -4.65 -12.82 -10.16
C PHE A 220 -5.94 -13.57 -9.77
N GLU A 221 -6.07 -14.86 -10.11
CA GLU A 221 -7.30 -15.62 -9.96
C GLU A 221 -7.96 -15.43 -8.58
N GLN A 222 -9.17 -14.88 -8.68
CA GLN A 222 -10.27 -14.75 -7.71
C GLN A 222 -10.71 -13.33 -7.42
N LEU A 223 -10.06 -12.30 -7.99
CA LEU A 223 -10.42 -10.93 -7.58
C LEU A 223 -11.80 -10.47 -8.08
N ASN A 224 -12.44 -11.18 -9.03
CA ASN A 224 -13.75 -10.80 -9.61
C ASN A 224 -13.85 -9.30 -9.87
N LEU A 225 -12.76 -8.69 -10.34
CA LEU A 225 -12.69 -7.25 -10.47
C LEU A 225 -13.38 -6.82 -11.77
N PRO A 226 -13.97 -5.62 -11.78
CA PRO A 226 -14.40 -4.98 -13.00
C PRO A 226 -13.29 -4.99 -14.05
N PHE A 227 -13.71 -5.19 -15.29
CA PHE A 227 -12.83 -5.25 -16.43
C PHE A 227 -12.76 -3.88 -17.11
N PHE A 228 -11.55 -3.44 -17.47
CA PHE A 228 -11.30 -2.17 -18.16
C PHE A 228 -10.57 -2.44 -19.48
N GLU A 229 -11.16 -2.02 -20.60
CA GLU A 229 -10.63 -2.31 -21.94
C GLU A 229 -9.23 -1.71 -22.16
N ASP A 230 -8.99 -0.50 -21.66
CA ASP A 230 -7.74 0.23 -21.90
C ASP A 230 -6.50 -0.40 -21.24
N VAL A 231 -6.69 -1.19 -20.17
CA VAL A 231 -5.61 -1.92 -19.48
C VAL A 231 -5.72 -3.43 -19.64
N LYS A 232 -6.58 -3.90 -20.54
CA LYS A 232 -6.80 -5.34 -20.78
C LYS A 232 -5.52 -6.06 -21.12
N GLU A 233 -4.84 -5.60 -22.17
CA GLU A 233 -3.69 -6.30 -22.74
C GLU A 233 -2.56 -6.44 -21.71
N VAL A 234 -2.23 -5.34 -21.03
CA VAL A 234 -1.22 -5.35 -19.98
C VAL A 234 -1.63 -6.26 -18.81
N THR A 235 -2.90 -6.25 -18.40
CA THR A 235 -3.40 -7.13 -17.34
C THR A 235 -3.26 -8.60 -17.72
N GLU A 236 -3.63 -8.98 -18.94
CA GLU A 236 -3.50 -10.35 -19.44
C GLU A 236 -2.04 -10.80 -19.54
N LEU A 237 -1.14 -9.91 -19.97
CA LEU A 237 0.30 -10.19 -20.06
C LEU A 237 0.93 -10.36 -18.67
N VAL A 238 0.60 -9.48 -17.72
CA VAL A 238 1.08 -9.58 -16.34
C VAL A 238 0.58 -10.88 -15.72
N ASP A 239 -0.71 -11.20 -15.87
CA ASP A 239 -1.31 -12.42 -15.33
C ASP A 239 -0.60 -13.68 -15.87
N GLN A 240 -0.37 -13.73 -17.19
CA GLN A 240 0.38 -14.81 -17.81
C GLN A 240 1.82 -14.90 -17.29
N ARG A 241 2.49 -13.77 -17.09
CA ARG A 241 3.85 -13.73 -16.56
C ARG A 241 3.92 -14.31 -15.14
N ILE A 242 2.99 -13.90 -14.26
CA ILE A 242 2.88 -14.41 -12.90
C ILE A 242 2.63 -15.93 -12.92
N ILE A 243 1.63 -16.38 -13.69
CA ILE A 243 1.31 -17.80 -13.83
C ILE A 243 2.52 -18.61 -14.31
N ASN A 244 3.25 -18.10 -15.29
CA ASN A 244 4.41 -18.80 -15.85
C ASN A 244 5.56 -18.89 -14.86
N TYR A 245 5.78 -17.86 -14.03
CA TYR A 245 6.80 -17.89 -13.00
C TYR A 245 6.43 -18.81 -11.82
N CYS A 246 5.17 -18.78 -11.39
CA CYS A 246 4.70 -19.51 -10.22
C CYS A 246 4.45 -21.02 -10.41
N ARG A 247 4.66 -21.54 -11.62
CA ARG A 247 4.46 -22.95 -11.98
C ARG A 247 5.69 -23.80 -11.71
#